data_AF-A0A4S8RNC2-F1
#
_entry.id   AF-A0A4S8RNC2-F1
#
_cell.length_a   1.000
_cell.length_b   1.000
_cell.length_c   1.000
_cell.angle_alpha   90.00
_cell.angle_beta   90.00
_cell.angle_gamma   90.00
#
_symmetry.space_group_name_H-M   'P 1'
#
loop_
_entity.id
_entity.type
_entity.pdbx_description
1 polymer ?
#
loop_
_entity_poly.entity_id
_entity_poly.type
_entity_poly.pdbx_seq_one_letter_code
_entity_poly.pdbx_strand_id
1 'polypeptide(L)'
;MKRSIFLFASFLISYFAMAQTSLSTQTKYICPPCGAACDQEVHDAPGVCSHCNMVLIKKSDSKTIAFYLQDGVEVLDFAGPMEVFAYAGYRVFIVSATQEPIKSQGILKIIPDYSVENAPEADILAFFGGNSSAASQNPKVIDWIQKQKNVQYHFSVCTGAFVMAEAGILDGKTATTFHNALDGLETNYQKVDVRKNVRFVDNGNVITTAGISAGIDGALHLVAKLQGLNAAKRTAYYMEYDNWKLGDGLILSDDNPYSNRKDQSFYKDFEGTYEYVNDTKLNLVFDPKLGNLAVAKDGGLQPVLHENGDLFSDSGNEPVFFKRDGNGKIIGYSLSENGPLFKKL
;
A
#
# COMPACT_ATOMS: atom_id res chain seq x y z
N MET A 1 -29.28 85.40 16.85
CA MET A 1 -27.86 85.78 16.76
C MET A 1 -27.02 84.52 16.90
N LYS A 2 -26.11 84.29 15.94
CA LYS A 2 -25.25 83.12 15.69
C LYS A 2 -24.84 82.29 16.93
N ARG A 3 -24.91 80.95 16.82
CA ARG A 3 -23.73 80.07 16.68
C ARG A 3 -24.12 78.58 16.58
N SER A 4 -23.63 77.95 15.52
CA SER A 4 -23.71 76.53 15.19
C SER A 4 -22.78 75.70 16.08
N ILE A 5 -23.25 74.53 16.52
CA ILE A 5 -22.39 73.40 16.95
C ILE A 5 -23.01 72.13 16.34
N PHE A 6 -22.35 71.61 15.31
CA PHE A 6 -22.59 70.27 14.76
C PHE A 6 -21.93 69.25 15.69
N LEU A 7 -22.71 68.35 16.29
CA LEU A 7 -22.23 67.20 17.04
C LEU A 7 -22.14 65.99 16.10
N PHE A 8 -20.92 65.64 15.72
CA PHE A 8 -20.55 64.35 15.12
C PHE A 8 -20.57 63.30 16.23
N ALA A 9 -21.47 62.31 16.16
CA ALA A 9 -21.42 61.11 16.99
C ALA A 9 -21.09 59.90 16.09
N SER A 10 -19.88 59.40 16.25
CA SER A 10 -19.30 58.26 15.53
C SER A 10 -20.01 56.96 15.89
N PHE A 11 -20.55 56.27 14.88
CA PHE A 11 -20.96 54.86 14.97
C PHE A 11 -19.69 53.98 15.02
N LEU A 12 -19.37 53.44 16.20
CA LEU A 12 -18.40 52.36 16.36
C LEU A 12 -19.09 51.04 16.01
N ILE A 13 -18.98 50.62 14.74
CA ILE A 13 -19.34 49.28 14.31
C ILE A 13 -18.17 48.37 14.70
N SER A 14 -18.32 47.65 15.81
CA SER A 14 -17.40 46.59 16.21
C SER A 14 -17.54 45.40 15.25
N TYR A 15 -16.61 45.31 14.30
CA TYR A 15 -16.38 44.12 13.47
C TYR A 15 -15.83 43.00 14.36
N PHE A 16 -16.69 42.08 14.79
CA PHE A 16 -16.25 40.77 15.29
C PHE A 16 -15.84 39.92 14.08
N ALA A 17 -14.55 39.88 13.77
CA ALA A 17 -13.99 38.90 12.86
C ALA A 17 -14.01 37.53 13.57
N MET A 18 -14.98 36.68 13.23
CA MET A 18 -14.90 35.25 13.56
C MET A 18 -13.77 34.64 12.75
N ALA A 19 -12.61 34.45 13.39
CA ALA A 19 -11.56 33.60 12.86
C ALA A 19 -12.10 32.15 12.83
N GLN A 20 -12.41 31.66 11.63
CA GLN A 20 -12.63 30.24 11.40
C GLN A 20 -11.27 29.54 11.55
N THR A 21 -11.00 29.03 12.74
CA THR A 21 -9.95 28.02 12.92
C THR A 21 -10.33 26.79 12.12
N SER A 22 -9.70 26.62 10.96
CA SER A 22 -9.71 25.34 10.26
C SER A 22 -9.18 24.27 11.21
N LEU A 23 -10.05 23.41 11.70
CA LEU A 23 -9.64 22.17 12.35
C LEU A 23 -8.88 21.35 11.31
N SER A 24 -7.55 21.45 11.32
CA SER A 24 -6.69 20.44 10.72
C SER A 24 -7.07 19.12 11.38
N THR A 25 -7.70 18.22 10.63
CA THR A 25 -7.91 16.85 11.08
C THR A 25 -6.53 16.23 11.23
N GLN A 26 -6.06 16.16 12.47
CA GLN A 26 -4.78 15.52 12.78
C GLN A 26 -4.82 14.08 12.26
N THR A 27 -3.87 13.74 11.38
CA THR A 27 -3.71 12.38 10.85
C THR A 27 -3.57 11.41 12.01
N LYS A 28 -4.41 10.38 12.03
CA LYS A 28 -4.36 9.30 13.03
C LYS A 28 -3.71 8.07 12.43
N TYR A 29 -3.06 7.29 13.28
CA TYR A 29 -2.35 6.07 12.90
C TYR A 29 -2.88 4.88 13.71
N ILE A 30 -2.83 3.70 13.12
CA ILE A 30 -3.25 2.43 13.75
C ILE A 30 -2.19 1.36 13.52
N CYS A 31 -2.18 0.36 14.38
CA CYS A 31 -1.42 -0.86 14.14
C CYS A 31 -2.04 -1.65 12.97
N PRO A 32 -1.23 -2.22 12.06
CA PRO A 32 -1.70 -3.28 11.18
C PRO A 32 -2.44 -4.37 11.99
N PRO A 33 -3.62 -4.83 11.56
CA PRO A 33 -4.40 -5.79 12.33
C PRO A 33 -3.60 -7.06 12.61
N CYS A 34 -3.34 -7.37 13.87
CA CYS A 34 -2.60 -8.57 14.29
C CYS A 34 -3.40 -9.46 15.27
N GLY A 35 -4.67 -9.12 15.52
CA GLY A 35 -5.56 -9.85 16.43
C GLY A 35 -5.25 -9.65 17.90
N ALA A 36 -4.35 -8.71 18.23
CA ALA A 36 -3.99 -8.38 19.61
C ALA A 36 -4.72 -7.13 20.10
N ALA A 37 -4.54 -6.81 21.38
CA ALA A 37 -5.17 -5.63 22.00
C ALA A 37 -4.81 -4.32 21.30
N CYS A 38 -3.62 -4.24 20.68
CA CYS A 38 -3.15 -3.06 19.96
C CYS A 38 -3.97 -2.74 18.69
N ASP A 39 -4.79 -3.66 18.18
CA ASP A 39 -5.69 -3.39 17.04
C ASP A 39 -6.75 -2.31 17.36
N GLN A 40 -6.97 -2.03 18.65
CA GLN A 40 -7.90 -1.00 19.13
C GLN A 40 -7.20 0.33 19.44
N GLU A 41 -5.87 0.38 19.37
CA GLU A 41 -5.09 1.57 19.68
C GLU A 41 -5.08 2.55 18.49
N VAL A 42 -5.10 3.84 18.80
CA VAL A 42 -5.00 4.93 17.82
C VAL A 42 -3.89 5.86 18.29
N HIS A 43 -2.97 6.17 17.38
CA HIS A 43 -1.79 6.99 17.64
C HIS A 43 -1.88 8.32 16.88
N ASP A 44 -1.22 9.34 17.43
CA ASP A 44 -1.23 10.71 16.91
C ASP A 44 -0.03 11.04 16.01
N ALA A 45 0.92 10.11 15.91
CA ALA A 45 2.17 10.23 15.18
C ALA A 45 2.50 8.90 14.46
N PRO A 46 3.31 8.94 13.39
CA PRO A 46 3.92 7.75 12.82
C PRO A 46 4.86 7.07 13.84
N GLY A 47 5.38 5.90 13.47
CA GLY A 47 6.33 5.14 14.29
C GLY A 47 6.01 3.66 14.28
N VAL A 48 6.40 2.96 15.34
CA VAL A 48 6.13 1.52 15.53
C VAL A 48 5.20 1.28 16.72
N CYS A 49 4.36 0.26 16.60
CA CYS A 49 3.49 -0.21 17.67
C CYS A 49 4.33 -0.73 18.85
N SER A 50 4.07 -0.25 20.07
CA SER A 50 4.81 -0.67 21.26
C SER A 50 4.60 -2.13 21.67
N HIS A 51 3.54 -2.78 21.16
CA HIS A 51 3.23 -4.18 21.47
C HIS A 51 3.88 -5.16 20.49
N CYS A 52 3.67 -4.97 19.18
CA CYS A 52 4.13 -5.90 18.14
C CYS A 52 5.32 -5.40 17.33
N ASN A 53 5.77 -4.16 17.56
CA ASN A 53 6.87 -3.52 16.83
C ASN A 53 6.64 -3.34 15.31
N MET A 54 5.39 -3.46 14.86
CA MET A 54 4.98 -3.20 13.47
C MET A 54 4.87 -1.70 13.22
N VAL A 55 5.20 -1.26 12.00
CA VAL A 55 5.04 0.14 11.60
C VAL A 55 3.57 0.54 11.59
N LEU A 56 3.27 1.68 12.22
CA LEU A 56 1.95 2.26 12.25
C LEU A 56 1.55 2.80 10.88
N ILE A 57 0.33 2.51 10.45
CA ILE A 57 -0.24 2.98 9.19
C ILE A 57 -1.25 4.09 9.42
N LYS A 58 -1.44 4.98 8.44
CA LYS A 58 -2.48 6.01 8.56
C LYS A 58 -3.85 5.34 8.58
N LYS A 59 -4.70 5.75 9.52
CA LYS A 59 -6.05 5.19 9.68
C LYS A 59 -6.93 5.35 8.43
N SER A 60 -6.75 6.44 7.66
CA SER A 60 -7.43 6.68 6.38
C SER A 60 -7.09 5.65 5.29
N ASP A 61 -5.93 5.00 5.43
CA ASP A 61 -5.35 4.13 4.42
C ASP A 61 -5.69 2.66 4.69
N SER A 62 -6.33 2.38 5.84
CA SER A 62 -6.83 1.05 6.19
C SER A 62 -8.06 0.72 5.36
N LYS A 63 -7.88 -0.18 4.38
CA LYS A 63 -8.91 -0.71 3.50
C LYS A 63 -9.22 -2.16 3.88
N THR A 64 -10.40 -2.62 3.51
CA THR A 64 -10.84 -4.00 3.71
C THR A 64 -10.68 -4.81 2.43
N ILE A 65 -10.22 -6.06 2.55
CA ILE A 65 -10.07 -6.97 1.42
C ILE A 65 -10.78 -8.29 1.72
N ALA A 66 -11.75 -8.64 0.88
CA ALA A 66 -12.35 -9.97 0.88
C ALA A 66 -11.50 -10.90 0.02
N PHE A 67 -10.84 -11.86 0.66
CA PHE A 67 -10.14 -12.94 -0.01
C PHE A 67 -11.12 -14.07 -0.27
N TYR A 68 -11.56 -14.22 -1.52
CA TYR A 68 -12.41 -15.35 -1.87
C TYR A 68 -11.55 -16.60 -2.11
N LEU A 69 -11.75 -17.64 -1.29
CA LEU A 69 -11.04 -18.91 -1.38
C LEU A 69 -12.01 -20.06 -1.68
N GLN A 70 -11.64 -20.89 -2.65
CA GLN A 70 -12.35 -22.12 -3.00
C GLN A 70 -11.63 -23.37 -2.50
N ASP A 71 -12.35 -24.48 -2.39
CA ASP A 71 -11.71 -25.79 -2.21
C ASP A 71 -10.78 -26.09 -3.39
N GLY A 72 -9.55 -26.52 -3.09
CA GLY A 72 -8.46 -26.64 -4.04
C GLY A 72 -7.78 -25.31 -4.38
N VAL A 73 -7.90 -24.24 -3.58
CA VAL A 73 -7.12 -23.02 -3.78
C VAL A 73 -5.61 -23.28 -3.65
N GLU A 74 -4.80 -22.61 -4.47
CA GLU A 74 -3.34 -22.67 -4.40
C GLU A 74 -2.83 -21.86 -3.18
N VAL A 75 -1.98 -22.46 -2.34
CA VAL A 75 -1.66 -21.88 -1.03
C VAL A 75 -0.92 -20.56 -1.17
N LEU A 76 0.14 -20.55 -1.99
CA LEU A 76 0.99 -19.38 -2.12
C LEU A 76 0.35 -18.27 -2.96
N ASP A 77 -0.66 -18.60 -3.78
CA ASP A 77 -1.44 -17.59 -4.51
C ASP A 77 -2.15 -16.63 -3.55
N PHE A 78 -2.69 -17.12 -2.43
CA PHE A 78 -3.33 -16.25 -1.44
C PHE A 78 -2.39 -15.86 -0.30
N ALA A 79 -1.54 -16.76 0.20
CA ALA A 79 -0.71 -16.50 1.36
C ALA A 79 0.32 -15.38 1.11
N GLY A 80 0.92 -15.34 -0.09
CA GLY A 80 1.87 -14.28 -0.46
C GLY A 80 1.24 -12.88 -0.44
N PRO A 81 0.18 -12.63 -1.23
CA PRO A 81 -0.56 -11.36 -1.17
C PRO A 81 -1.15 -11.05 0.20
N MET A 82 -1.64 -12.07 0.93
CA MET A 82 -2.20 -11.89 2.28
C MET A 82 -1.17 -11.28 3.23
N GLU A 83 0.07 -11.78 3.21
CA GLU A 83 1.16 -11.19 4.01
C GLU A 83 1.46 -9.75 3.58
N VAL A 84 1.53 -9.47 2.28
CA VAL A 84 1.75 -8.08 1.79
C VAL A 84 0.68 -7.14 2.32
N PHE A 85 -0.59 -7.50 2.18
CA PHE A 85 -1.69 -6.64 2.61
C PHE A 85 -1.78 -6.53 4.14
N ALA A 86 -1.51 -7.60 4.88
CA ALA A 86 -1.45 -7.57 6.33
C ALA A 86 -0.34 -6.63 6.82
N TYR A 87 0.89 -6.74 6.30
CA TYR A 87 1.99 -5.83 6.64
C TYR A 87 1.75 -4.38 6.22
N ALA A 88 0.97 -4.16 5.15
CA ALA A 88 0.52 -2.84 4.74
C ALA A 88 -0.73 -2.32 5.52
N GLY A 89 -1.20 -3.09 6.52
CA GLY A 89 -2.27 -2.71 7.44
C GLY A 89 -3.69 -2.74 6.85
N TYR A 90 -3.90 -3.49 5.78
CA TYR A 90 -5.23 -3.82 5.29
C TYR A 90 -5.91 -4.82 6.21
N ARG A 91 -7.24 -4.72 6.33
CA ARG A 91 -8.04 -5.72 7.03
C ARG A 91 -8.49 -6.80 6.06
N VAL A 92 -7.79 -7.93 6.08
CA VAL A 92 -8.11 -9.11 5.26
C VAL A 92 -9.11 -10.00 6.00
N PHE A 93 -10.11 -10.50 5.28
CA PHE A 93 -11.01 -11.55 5.78
C PHE A 93 -11.30 -12.57 4.67
N ILE A 94 -11.52 -13.82 5.06
CA ILE A 94 -11.67 -14.95 4.16
C ILE A 94 -13.15 -15.21 3.89
N VAL A 95 -13.51 -15.28 2.61
CA VAL A 95 -14.86 -15.62 2.14
C VAL A 95 -14.80 -16.89 1.30
N SER A 96 -15.75 -17.78 1.48
CA SER A 96 -15.90 -18.98 0.64
C SER A 96 -17.38 -19.21 0.29
N ALA A 97 -17.67 -20.19 -0.56
CA ALA A 97 -19.05 -20.55 -0.89
C ALA A 97 -19.88 -20.91 0.36
N THR A 98 -19.26 -21.54 1.36
CA THR A 98 -19.82 -21.83 2.69
C THR A 98 -18.74 -21.58 3.76
N GLN A 99 -19.10 -21.64 5.05
CA GLN A 99 -18.14 -21.59 6.17
C GLN A 99 -17.56 -22.97 6.53
N GLU A 100 -17.85 -24.00 5.74
CA GLU A 100 -17.25 -25.32 5.97
C GLU A 100 -15.75 -25.28 5.68
N PRO A 101 -14.91 -26.05 6.41
CA PRO A 101 -13.49 -26.05 6.17
C PRO A 101 -13.16 -26.50 4.74
N ILE A 102 -12.40 -25.68 4.02
CA ILE A 102 -11.88 -26.02 2.70
C ILE A 102 -10.49 -26.63 2.82
N LYS A 103 -10.12 -27.48 1.87
CA LYS A 103 -8.76 -27.97 1.72
C LYS A 103 -8.13 -27.23 0.54
N SER A 104 -6.91 -26.75 0.69
CA SER A 104 -6.13 -26.23 -0.44
C SER A 104 -5.79 -27.38 -1.42
N GLN A 105 -4.69 -27.31 -2.16
CA GLN A 105 -4.16 -28.38 -3.03
C GLN A 105 -3.78 -29.70 -2.28
N GLY A 106 -4.66 -30.24 -1.43
CA GLY A 106 -4.48 -31.45 -0.64
C GLY A 106 -3.69 -31.29 0.66
N ILE A 107 -3.22 -30.08 0.99
CA ILE A 107 -2.17 -29.88 2.01
C ILE A 107 -2.69 -29.14 3.25
N LEU A 108 -3.25 -27.94 3.08
CA LEU A 108 -3.64 -27.05 4.17
C LEU A 108 -5.17 -27.02 4.32
N LYS A 109 -5.67 -27.10 5.56
CA LYS A 109 -7.09 -26.86 5.86
C LYS A 109 -7.26 -25.40 6.27
N ILE A 110 -8.27 -24.75 5.71
CA ILE A 110 -8.60 -23.34 5.94
C ILE A 110 -10.06 -23.28 6.41
N ILE A 111 -10.34 -22.51 7.45
CA ILE A 111 -11.70 -22.26 7.93
C ILE A 111 -12.07 -20.84 7.49
N PRO A 112 -13.05 -20.66 6.58
CA PRO A 112 -13.47 -19.34 6.13
C PRO A 112 -14.10 -18.53 7.26
N ASP A 113 -13.84 -17.22 7.31
CA ASP A 113 -14.49 -16.32 8.27
C ASP A 113 -15.99 -16.17 7.93
N TYR A 114 -16.29 -16.08 6.63
CA TYR A 114 -17.65 -15.83 6.11
C TYR A 114 -17.97 -16.75 4.92
N SER A 115 -19.27 -16.98 4.69
CA SER A 115 -19.78 -17.49 3.42
C SER A 115 -20.20 -16.33 2.52
N VAL A 116 -20.40 -16.60 1.23
CA VAL A 116 -21.00 -15.62 0.30
C VAL A 116 -22.40 -15.14 0.73
N GLU A 117 -23.07 -15.82 1.67
CA GLU A 117 -24.39 -15.42 2.17
C GLU A 117 -24.32 -14.39 3.31
N ASN A 118 -23.20 -14.33 4.04
CA ASN A 118 -23.04 -13.45 5.21
C ASN A 118 -21.77 -12.57 5.20
N ALA A 119 -21.00 -12.61 4.11
CA ALA A 119 -19.79 -11.78 4.00
C ALA A 119 -20.14 -10.29 4.06
N PRO A 120 -19.39 -9.48 4.84
CA PRO A 120 -19.52 -8.03 4.79
C PRO A 120 -19.00 -7.48 3.45
N GLU A 121 -19.39 -6.25 3.14
CA GLU A 121 -18.80 -5.54 1.99
C GLU A 121 -17.29 -5.30 2.19
N ALA A 122 -16.55 -5.22 1.09
CA ALA A 122 -15.12 -4.92 1.08
C ALA A 122 -14.79 -3.78 0.10
N ASP A 123 -13.71 -3.07 0.38
CA ASP A 123 -13.13 -2.11 -0.56
C ASP A 123 -12.46 -2.82 -1.75
N ILE A 124 -11.97 -4.05 -1.53
CA ILE A 124 -11.23 -4.83 -2.51
C ILE A 124 -11.72 -6.29 -2.52
N LEU A 125 -11.95 -6.86 -3.70
CA LEU A 125 -12.16 -8.30 -3.88
C LEU A 125 -10.91 -8.95 -4.46
N ALA A 126 -10.45 -10.04 -3.84
CA ALA A 126 -9.28 -10.79 -4.28
C ALA A 126 -9.62 -12.26 -4.60
N PHE A 127 -9.18 -12.74 -5.77
CA PHE A 127 -9.46 -14.09 -6.27
C PHE A 127 -8.18 -14.84 -6.62
N PHE A 128 -8.12 -16.13 -6.30
CA PHE A 128 -6.88 -16.90 -6.36
C PHE A 128 -7.01 -18.16 -7.21
N GLY A 129 -5.88 -18.68 -7.67
CA GLY A 129 -5.84 -19.83 -8.55
C GLY A 129 -5.99 -21.17 -7.83
N GLY A 130 -5.48 -22.22 -8.47
CA GLY A 130 -5.80 -23.60 -8.14
C GLY A 130 -7.09 -24.04 -8.84
N ASN A 131 -8.03 -24.62 -8.10
CA ASN A 131 -9.31 -25.10 -8.61
C ASN A 131 -10.33 -23.96 -8.83
N SER A 132 -9.95 -22.90 -9.55
CA SER A 132 -10.77 -21.70 -9.73
C SER A 132 -12.11 -21.96 -10.43
N SER A 133 -12.26 -23.08 -11.15
CA SER A 133 -13.55 -23.52 -11.72
C SER A 133 -14.62 -23.79 -10.65
N ALA A 134 -14.23 -24.24 -9.44
CA ALA A 134 -15.18 -24.40 -8.34
C ALA A 134 -15.81 -23.06 -7.89
N ALA A 135 -15.11 -21.94 -8.14
CA ALA A 135 -15.62 -20.61 -7.91
C ALA A 135 -16.37 -20.07 -9.14
N SER A 136 -15.75 -20.11 -10.32
CA SER A 136 -16.34 -19.52 -11.53
C SER A 136 -17.62 -20.23 -11.99
N GLN A 137 -17.71 -21.55 -11.83
CA GLN A 137 -18.91 -22.31 -12.23
C GLN A 137 -20.00 -22.31 -11.14
N ASN A 138 -19.78 -21.67 -10.00
CA ASN A 138 -20.76 -21.61 -8.93
C ASN A 138 -21.62 -20.34 -9.04
N PRO A 139 -22.91 -20.46 -9.43
CA PRO A 139 -23.75 -19.29 -9.66
C PRO A 139 -23.98 -18.45 -8.40
N LYS A 140 -23.96 -19.05 -7.19
CA LYS A 140 -24.07 -18.29 -5.94
C LYS A 140 -22.87 -17.38 -5.71
N VAL A 141 -21.67 -17.83 -6.11
CA VAL A 141 -20.43 -17.07 -5.97
C VAL A 141 -20.43 -15.92 -6.97
N ILE A 142 -20.76 -16.18 -8.23
CA ILE A 142 -20.84 -15.14 -9.26
C ILE A 142 -21.89 -14.07 -8.90
N ASP A 143 -23.08 -14.49 -8.45
CA ASP A 143 -24.14 -13.59 -7.98
C ASP A 143 -23.68 -12.75 -6.77
N TRP A 144 -22.95 -13.34 -5.82
CA TRP A 144 -22.37 -12.60 -4.70
C TRP A 144 -21.36 -11.54 -5.16
N ILE A 145 -20.48 -11.86 -6.11
CA ILE A 145 -19.50 -10.91 -6.67
C ILE A 145 -20.24 -9.74 -7.32
N GLN A 146 -21.23 -10.03 -8.16
CA GLN A 146 -21.99 -9.01 -8.91
C GLN A 146 -22.86 -8.12 -8.02
N LYS A 147 -23.21 -8.57 -6.81
CA LYS A 147 -24.00 -7.80 -5.84
C LYS A 147 -23.17 -6.82 -5.02
N GLN A 148 -21.85 -6.87 -5.05
CA GLN A 148 -20.99 -5.96 -4.30
C GLN A 148 -21.03 -4.54 -4.91
N LYS A 149 -21.38 -3.53 -4.11
CA LYS A 149 -21.61 -2.16 -4.61
C LYS A 149 -20.44 -1.20 -4.41
N ASN A 150 -19.66 -1.40 -3.35
CA ASN A 150 -18.65 -0.44 -2.88
C ASN A 150 -17.21 -0.90 -3.15
N VAL A 151 -17.02 -1.91 -4.00
CA VAL A 151 -15.71 -2.44 -4.36
C VAL A 151 -14.98 -1.43 -5.25
N GLN A 152 -13.85 -0.95 -4.77
CA GLN A 152 -13.01 0.02 -5.46
C GLN A 152 -11.98 -0.66 -6.36
N TYR A 153 -11.46 -1.82 -5.94
CA TYR A 153 -10.43 -2.57 -6.68
C TYR A 153 -10.72 -4.06 -6.73
N HIS A 154 -10.28 -4.70 -7.81
CA HIS A 154 -10.28 -6.15 -7.96
C HIS A 154 -8.86 -6.64 -8.17
N PHE A 155 -8.51 -7.71 -7.48
CA PHE A 155 -7.19 -8.32 -7.53
C PHE A 155 -7.32 -9.81 -7.86
N SER A 156 -6.43 -10.34 -8.69
CA SER A 156 -6.34 -11.79 -8.83
C SER A 156 -4.94 -12.30 -9.03
N VAL A 157 -4.73 -13.53 -8.56
CA VAL A 157 -3.51 -14.31 -8.84
C VAL A 157 -3.86 -15.54 -9.66
N CYS A 158 -2.97 -15.90 -10.59
CA CYS A 158 -3.04 -17.17 -11.31
C CYS A 158 -4.41 -17.33 -12.01
N THR A 159 -5.04 -18.50 -11.89
CA THR A 159 -6.34 -18.80 -12.49
C THR A 159 -7.53 -18.13 -11.77
N GLY A 160 -7.29 -17.31 -10.74
CA GLY A 160 -8.31 -16.44 -10.15
C GLY A 160 -8.88 -15.42 -11.14
N ALA A 161 -8.13 -15.09 -12.20
CA ALA A 161 -8.60 -14.26 -13.31
C ALA A 161 -9.86 -14.82 -13.99
N PHE A 162 -10.05 -16.15 -14.01
CA PHE A 162 -11.26 -16.77 -14.58
C PHE A 162 -12.52 -16.47 -13.77
N VAL A 163 -12.40 -16.28 -12.46
CA VAL A 163 -13.52 -15.90 -11.60
C VAL A 163 -13.96 -14.47 -11.93
N MET A 164 -13.00 -13.56 -12.12
CA MET A 164 -13.28 -12.19 -12.55
C MET A 164 -13.82 -12.13 -13.98
N ALA A 165 -13.33 -12.96 -14.89
CA ALA A 165 -13.84 -13.06 -16.26
C ALA A 165 -15.30 -13.50 -16.27
N GLU A 166 -15.63 -14.56 -15.52
CA GLU A 166 -17.00 -15.07 -15.42
C GLU A 166 -17.97 -14.08 -14.78
N ALA A 167 -17.52 -13.32 -13.78
CA ALA A 167 -18.32 -12.26 -13.17
C ALA A 167 -18.54 -11.04 -14.09
N GLY A 168 -17.87 -11.00 -15.25
CA GLY A 168 -17.91 -9.88 -16.20
C GLY A 168 -16.99 -8.72 -15.83
N ILE A 169 -16.15 -8.86 -14.80
CA ILE A 169 -15.23 -7.80 -14.33
C ILE A 169 -14.15 -7.51 -15.38
N LEU A 170 -13.74 -8.52 -16.16
CA LEU A 170 -12.69 -8.40 -17.19
C LEU A 170 -13.20 -8.04 -18.59
N ASP A 171 -14.51 -7.88 -18.79
CA ASP A 171 -15.08 -7.55 -20.10
C ASP A 171 -14.49 -6.23 -20.63
N GLY A 172 -13.82 -6.29 -21.79
CA GLY A 172 -13.20 -5.13 -22.44
C GLY A 172 -11.91 -4.64 -21.77
N LYS A 173 -11.35 -5.40 -20.82
CA LYS A 173 -10.14 -5.04 -20.10
C LYS A 173 -8.94 -5.89 -20.53
N THR A 174 -7.75 -5.30 -20.37
CA THR A 174 -6.48 -6.03 -20.50
C THR A 174 -6.17 -6.79 -19.22
N ALA A 175 -5.78 -8.06 -19.32
CA ALA A 175 -5.51 -8.94 -18.18
C ALA A 175 -4.40 -9.96 -18.46
N THR A 176 -3.88 -10.59 -17.41
CA THR A 176 -3.00 -11.76 -17.50
C THR A 176 -3.49 -12.86 -16.54
N THR A 177 -2.93 -14.06 -16.66
CA THR A 177 -3.20 -15.19 -15.76
C THR A 177 -1.98 -16.12 -15.71
N PHE A 178 -2.12 -17.27 -15.06
CA PHE A 178 -1.10 -18.32 -15.06
C PHE A 178 -0.72 -18.75 -16.48
N HIS A 179 0.57 -18.97 -16.73
CA HIS A 179 1.09 -19.18 -18.07
C HIS A 179 0.39 -20.32 -18.84
N ASN A 180 0.05 -21.42 -18.18
CA ASN A 180 -0.67 -22.55 -18.82
C ASN A 180 -2.17 -22.28 -19.05
N ALA A 181 -2.72 -21.20 -18.48
CA ALA A 181 -4.13 -20.86 -18.57
C ALA A 181 -4.39 -19.65 -19.48
N LEU A 182 -3.34 -19.02 -20.03
CA LEU A 182 -3.46 -17.85 -20.91
C LEU A 182 -4.35 -18.13 -22.13
N ASP A 183 -4.08 -19.21 -22.86
CA ASP A 183 -4.84 -19.58 -24.06
C ASP A 183 -6.30 -19.92 -23.73
N GLY A 184 -6.54 -20.53 -22.57
CA GLY A 184 -7.89 -20.82 -22.08
C GLY A 184 -8.69 -19.56 -21.75
N LEU A 185 -8.05 -18.57 -21.12
CA LEU A 185 -8.69 -17.28 -20.81
C LEU A 185 -9.02 -16.54 -22.10
N GLU A 186 -8.08 -16.49 -23.04
CA GLU A 186 -8.23 -15.83 -24.35
C GLU A 186 -9.35 -16.47 -25.20
N THR A 187 -9.42 -17.80 -25.22
CA THR A 187 -10.41 -18.54 -26.01
C THR A 187 -11.83 -18.43 -25.43
N ASN A 188 -11.96 -18.58 -24.11
CA ASN A 188 -13.27 -18.66 -23.45
C ASN A 188 -13.88 -17.27 -23.19
N TYR A 189 -13.05 -16.23 -23.07
CA TYR A 189 -13.50 -14.88 -22.74
C TYR A 189 -12.95 -13.87 -23.75
N GLN A 190 -13.49 -13.92 -24.98
CA GLN A 190 -13.00 -13.17 -26.16
C GLN A 190 -13.02 -11.64 -26.02
N LYS A 191 -13.71 -11.10 -25.00
CA LYS A 191 -13.71 -9.66 -24.69
C LYS A 191 -12.50 -9.23 -23.84
N VAL A 192 -11.73 -10.17 -23.31
CA VAL A 192 -10.55 -9.91 -22.49
C VAL A 192 -9.33 -9.79 -23.42
N ASP A 193 -8.60 -8.69 -23.31
CA ASP A 193 -7.32 -8.51 -24.01
C ASP A 193 -6.20 -9.19 -23.19
N VAL A 194 -5.94 -10.47 -23.48
CA VAL A 194 -5.00 -11.29 -22.70
C VAL A 194 -3.55 -10.98 -23.06
N ARG A 195 -2.74 -10.65 -22.05
CA ARG A 195 -1.30 -10.37 -22.19
C ARG A 195 -0.47 -11.52 -21.66
N LYS A 196 0.41 -12.01 -22.54
CA LYS A 196 1.37 -13.10 -22.24
C LYS A 196 2.69 -12.49 -21.78
N ASN A 197 3.50 -13.25 -21.04
CA ASN A 197 4.85 -12.86 -20.59
C ASN A 197 4.94 -11.58 -19.74
N VAL A 198 3.90 -11.28 -18.94
CA VAL A 198 3.91 -10.17 -17.97
C VAL A 198 3.65 -10.71 -16.57
N ARG A 199 4.31 -10.15 -15.54
CA ARG A 199 4.09 -10.60 -14.14
C ARG A 199 2.72 -10.19 -13.63
N PHE A 200 2.30 -8.96 -13.93
CA PHE A 200 0.97 -8.47 -13.65
C PHE A 200 0.53 -7.46 -14.71
N VAL A 201 -0.77 -7.19 -14.75
CA VAL A 201 -1.38 -6.11 -15.50
C VAL A 201 -2.16 -5.25 -14.51
N ASP A 202 -1.95 -3.93 -14.55
CA ASP A 202 -2.81 -2.93 -13.90
C ASP A 202 -3.55 -2.14 -14.99
N ASN A 203 -4.88 -2.23 -15.00
CA ASN A 203 -5.75 -1.49 -15.93
C ASN A 203 -6.61 -0.41 -15.23
N GLY A 204 -6.14 0.08 -14.08
CA GLY A 204 -6.79 1.10 -13.26
C GLY A 204 -7.34 0.48 -11.99
N ASN A 205 -8.56 -0.07 -12.05
CA ASN A 205 -9.21 -0.66 -10.88
C ASN A 205 -9.18 -2.19 -10.85
N VAL A 206 -8.55 -2.85 -11.82
CA VAL A 206 -8.35 -4.29 -11.82
C VAL A 206 -6.87 -4.60 -12.01
N ILE A 207 -6.35 -5.42 -11.10
CA ILE A 207 -4.98 -5.93 -11.14
C ILE A 207 -5.04 -7.45 -11.25
N THR A 208 -4.56 -7.97 -12.37
CA THR A 208 -4.42 -9.42 -12.58
C THR A 208 -2.96 -9.78 -12.57
N THR A 209 -2.57 -10.82 -11.85
CA THR A 209 -1.20 -11.31 -11.81
C THR A 209 -1.09 -12.70 -12.44
N ALA A 210 0.11 -13.04 -12.89
CA ALA A 210 0.46 -14.39 -13.31
C ALA A 210 0.50 -15.34 -12.08
N GLY A 211 1.19 -16.47 -12.19
CA GLY A 211 1.20 -17.48 -11.14
C GLY A 211 1.98 -17.09 -9.88
N ILE A 212 1.49 -17.53 -8.73
CA ILE A 212 2.23 -17.73 -7.48
C ILE A 212 3.03 -16.50 -7.04
N SER A 213 4.31 -16.41 -7.37
CA SER A 213 5.19 -15.33 -6.90
C SER A 213 4.83 -13.98 -7.50
N ALA A 214 4.21 -13.95 -8.68
CA ALA A 214 3.74 -12.72 -9.28
C ALA A 214 2.60 -12.07 -8.47
N GLY A 215 1.88 -12.84 -7.65
CA GLY A 215 0.88 -12.32 -6.73
C GLY A 215 1.48 -11.39 -5.68
N ILE A 216 2.67 -11.71 -5.15
CA ILE A 216 3.37 -10.88 -4.17
C ILE A 216 3.73 -9.52 -4.80
N ASP A 217 4.30 -9.53 -6.00
CA ASP A 217 4.66 -8.29 -6.72
C ASP A 217 3.44 -7.44 -7.07
N GLY A 218 2.35 -8.07 -7.51
CA GLY A 218 1.10 -7.38 -7.80
C GLY A 218 0.46 -6.79 -6.54
N ALA A 219 0.54 -7.48 -5.40
CA ALA A 219 0.08 -6.95 -4.12
C ALA A 219 0.91 -5.75 -3.68
N LEU A 220 2.25 -5.82 -3.78
CA LEU A 220 3.15 -4.69 -3.48
C LEU A 220 2.89 -3.51 -4.41
N HIS A 221 2.58 -3.78 -5.69
CA HIS A 221 2.15 -2.75 -6.62
C HIS A 221 0.83 -2.08 -6.20
N LEU A 222 -0.18 -2.86 -5.77
CA LEU A 222 -1.43 -2.30 -5.28
C LEU A 222 -1.23 -1.47 -3.99
N VAL A 223 -0.38 -1.93 -3.07
CA VAL A 223 0.03 -1.12 -1.91
C VAL A 223 0.69 0.19 -2.36
N ALA A 224 1.60 0.14 -3.33
CA ALA A 224 2.27 1.33 -3.85
C ALA A 224 1.28 2.31 -4.48
N LYS A 225 0.25 1.80 -5.15
CA LYS A 225 -0.81 2.58 -5.79
C LYS A 225 -1.70 3.29 -4.75
N LEU A 226 -2.09 2.59 -3.69
CA LEU A 226 -3.07 3.10 -2.72
C LEU A 226 -2.46 3.88 -1.55
N GLN A 227 -1.26 3.50 -1.12
CA GLN A 227 -0.58 4.05 0.07
C GLN A 227 0.73 4.76 -0.26
N GLY A 228 1.13 4.75 -1.54
CA GLY A 228 2.38 5.35 -2.02
C GLY A 228 3.56 4.36 -2.03
N LEU A 229 4.52 4.63 -2.91
CA LEU A 229 5.65 3.74 -3.14
C LEU A 229 6.51 3.49 -1.90
N ASN A 230 6.68 4.49 -1.03
CA ASN A 230 7.47 4.33 0.20
C ASN A 230 6.79 3.39 1.21
N ALA A 231 5.45 3.37 1.27
CA ALA A 231 4.72 2.40 2.09
C ALA A 231 5.00 0.98 1.59
N ALA A 232 4.88 0.73 0.28
CA ALA A 232 5.18 -0.58 -0.31
C ALA A 232 6.65 -1.00 -0.12
N LYS A 233 7.60 -0.06 -0.20
CA LYS A 233 9.03 -0.33 0.07
C LYS A 233 9.26 -0.75 1.52
N ARG A 234 8.60 -0.08 2.49
CA ARG A 234 8.64 -0.51 3.91
C ARG A 234 8.02 -1.90 4.08
N THR A 235 6.85 -2.14 3.50
CA THR A 235 6.20 -3.46 3.51
C THR A 235 7.15 -4.55 3.01
N ALA A 236 7.77 -4.37 1.83
CA ALA A 236 8.73 -5.32 1.29
C ALA A 236 9.95 -5.52 2.21
N TYR A 237 10.49 -4.45 2.80
CA TYR A 237 11.61 -4.51 3.74
C TYR A 237 11.29 -5.33 4.98
N TYR A 238 10.14 -5.10 5.63
CA TYR A 238 9.75 -5.85 6.83
C TYR A 238 9.40 -7.31 6.56
N MET A 239 8.97 -7.62 5.33
CA MET A 239 8.77 -9.00 4.89
C MET A 239 10.06 -9.69 4.44
N GLU A 240 11.21 -8.98 4.44
CA GLU A 240 12.47 -9.45 3.86
C GLU A 240 12.34 -9.87 2.38
N TYR A 241 11.46 -9.18 1.64
CA TYR A 241 11.19 -9.45 0.22
C TYR A 241 12.16 -8.68 -0.69
N ASP A 242 13.43 -9.09 -0.65
CA ASP A 242 14.58 -8.31 -1.16
C ASP A 242 14.80 -8.33 -2.68
N ASN A 243 14.02 -9.13 -3.42
CA ASN A 243 14.17 -9.30 -4.87
C ASN A 243 13.02 -8.65 -5.67
N TRP A 244 12.26 -7.76 -5.03
CA TRP A 244 11.18 -7.03 -5.70
C TRP A 244 11.74 -6.13 -6.81
N LYS A 245 11.28 -6.35 -8.04
CA LYS A 245 11.59 -5.48 -9.18
C LYS A 245 10.48 -4.44 -9.34
N LEU A 246 10.77 -3.22 -8.91
CA LEU A 246 9.82 -2.10 -8.92
C LEU A 246 9.24 -1.84 -10.31
N GLY A 247 7.93 -2.06 -10.46
CA GLY A 247 7.19 -1.81 -11.69
C GLY A 247 7.41 -2.85 -12.79
N ASP A 248 7.87 -4.06 -12.46
CA ASP A 248 8.07 -5.18 -13.41
C ASP A 248 6.74 -5.85 -13.83
N GLY A 249 5.80 -5.04 -14.32
CA GLY A 249 4.50 -5.45 -14.85
C GLY A 249 4.02 -4.49 -15.94
N LEU A 250 2.88 -4.80 -16.54
CA LEU A 250 2.24 -3.93 -17.52
C LEU A 250 1.28 -2.98 -16.83
N ILE A 251 1.69 -1.72 -16.67
CA ILE A 251 0.91 -0.69 -16.00
C ILE A 251 0.27 0.20 -17.07
N LEU A 252 -1.04 0.06 -17.24
CA LEU A 252 -1.83 0.84 -18.21
C LEU A 252 -2.57 2.01 -17.54
N SER A 253 -2.53 2.08 -16.21
CA SER A 253 -3.20 3.09 -15.41
C SER A 253 -2.41 4.40 -15.37
N ASP A 254 -3.13 5.53 -15.32
CA ASP A 254 -2.52 6.87 -15.29
C ASP A 254 -1.88 7.18 -13.92
N ASP A 255 -2.37 6.57 -12.85
CA ASP A 255 -1.88 6.70 -11.48
C ASP A 255 -0.72 5.73 -11.19
N ASN A 256 0.24 5.66 -12.12
CA ASN A 256 1.44 4.84 -11.99
C ASN A 256 2.31 5.31 -10.80
N PRO A 257 2.48 4.48 -9.74
CA PRO A 257 3.16 4.90 -8.51
C PRO A 257 4.69 5.02 -8.66
N TYR A 258 5.25 4.64 -9.80
CA TYR A 258 6.69 4.65 -10.06
C TYR A 258 7.16 5.87 -10.89
N SER A 259 6.23 6.73 -11.30
CA SER A 259 6.47 7.87 -12.20
C SER A 259 7.40 8.95 -11.62
N ASN A 260 7.31 9.20 -10.31
CA ASN A 260 8.04 10.28 -9.63
C ASN A 260 9.36 9.84 -8.98
N ARG A 261 9.93 8.69 -9.38
CA ARG A 261 11.20 8.21 -8.84
C ARG A 261 12.34 9.15 -9.20
N LYS A 262 13.20 9.43 -8.22
CA LYS A 262 14.45 10.15 -8.44
C LYS A 262 15.51 9.21 -8.99
N ASP A 263 16.35 9.73 -9.87
CA ASP A 263 17.53 9.00 -10.33
C ASP A 263 18.60 8.93 -9.22
N GLN A 264 19.61 8.09 -9.43
CA GLN A 264 20.71 7.96 -8.47
C GLN A 264 21.47 9.28 -8.22
N SER A 265 21.55 10.16 -9.22
CA SER A 265 22.32 11.40 -9.12
C SER A 265 21.71 12.36 -8.10
N PHE A 266 20.39 12.36 -7.96
CA PHE A 266 19.69 13.10 -6.90
C PHE A 266 20.17 12.71 -5.50
N TYR A 267 20.41 11.43 -5.26
CA TYR A 267 20.77 10.91 -3.94
C TYR A 267 22.24 11.13 -3.56
N LYS A 268 23.10 11.40 -4.55
CA LYS A 268 24.54 11.53 -4.35
C LYS A 268 24.94 12.60 -3.34
N ASP A 269 24.19 13.70 -3.28
CA ASP A 269 24.41 14.78 -2.32
C ASP A 269 24.21 14.34 -0.86
N PHE A 270 23.39 13.32 -0.65
CA PHE A 270 23.01 12.80 0.67
C PHE A 270 23.92 11.66 1.12
N GLU A 271 24.59 10.95 0.21
CA GLU A 271 25.51 9.86 0.55
C GLU A 271 26.71 10.35 1.39
N GLY A 272 27.16 9.53 2.34
CA GLY A 272 28.33 9.81 3.16
C GLY A 272 28.20 9.33 4.61
N THR A 273 29.21 9.66 5.41
CA THR A 273 29.22 9.34 6.84
C THR A 273 28.64 10.51 7.64
N TYR A 274 27.81 10.21 8.63
CA TYR A 274 27.23 11.21 9.53
C TYR A 274 27.45 10.84 10.99
N GLU A 275 27.45 11.85 11.85
CA GLU A 275 27.29 11.67 13.30
C GLU A 275 25.96 10.97 13.62
N TYR A 276 25.93 10.22 14.71
CA TYR A 276 24.73 9.58 15.24
C TYR A 276 24.78 9.51 16.77
N VAL A 277 23.69 9.03 17.38
CA VAL A 277 23.54 8.99 18.85
C VAL A 277 24.71 8.30 19.55
N ASN A 278 25.06 8.76 20.76
CA ASN A 278 26.14 8.22 21.59
C ASN A 278 27.51 8.18 20.89
N ASP A 279 27.87 9.25 20.17
CA ASP A 279 29.14 9.39 19.44
C ASP A 279 29.40 8.30 18.40
N THR A 280 28.33 7.65 17.93
CA THR A 280 28.40 6.67 16.85
C THR A 280 28.35 7.36 15.49
N LYS A 281 28.55 6.58 14.43
CA LYS A 281 28.48 7.05 13.04
C LYS A 281 27.53 6.17 12.26
N LEU A 282 26.82 6.77 11.32
CA LEU A 282 26.05 6.05 10.31
C LEU A 282 26.64 6.32 8.93
N ASN A 283 26.59 5.33 8.05
CA ASN A 283 27.02 5.48 6.66
C ASN A 283 25.80 5.36 5.74
N LEU A 284 25.49 6.43 5.03
CA LEU A 284 24.35 6.50 4.12
C LEU A 284 24.84 6.25 2.70
N VAL A 285 24.24 5.27 2.03
CA VAL A 285 24.60 4.83 0.68
C VAL A 285 23.35 4.73 -0.18
N PHE A 286 23.49 4.83 -1.51
CA PHE A 286 22.39 4.51 -2.42
C PHE A 286 22.18 2.99 -2.53
N ASP A 287 20.95 2.53 -2.29
CA ASP A 287 20.51 1.16 -2.57
C ASP A 287 19.87 1.10 -3.97
N PRO A 288 20.53 0.48 -4.97
CA PRO A 288 20.00 0.39 -6.31
C PRO A 288 18.78 -0.55 -6.42
N LYS A 289 18.60 -1.50 -5.51
CA LYS A 289 17.44 -2.40 -5.52
C LYS A 289 16.18 -1.65 -5.12
N LEU A 290 16.28 -0.88 -4.05
CA LEU A 290 15.18 -0.07 -3.54
C LEU A 290 15.00 1.26 -4.29
N GLY A 291 16.04 1.72 -5.00
CA GLY A 291 16.07 3.02 -5.66
C GLY A 291 15.87 4.17 -4.67
N ASN A 292 16.55 4.09 -3.52
CA ASN A 292 16.51 5.04 -2.41
C ASN A 292 17.83 4.99 -1.63
N LEU A 293 17.97 5.83 -0.60
CA LEU A 293 19.10 5.73 0.32
C LEU A 293 18.87 4.58 1.32
N ALA A 294 19.96 4.13 1.91
CA ALA A 294 19.94 3.19 3.02
C ALA A 294 21.11 3.44 3.97
N VAL A 295 20.89 3.18 5.26
CA VAL A 295 21.96 3.09 6.25
C VAL A 295 22.62 1.72 6.12
N ALA A 296 23.92 1.71 5.83
CA ALA A 296 24.74 0.50 5.84
C ALA A 296 25.18 0.19 7.28
N LYS A 297 24.65 -0.88 7.86
CA LYS A 297 24.93 -1.30 9.24
C LYS A 297 24.94 -2.82 9.35
N ASP A 298 25.96 -3.36 10.03
CA ASP A 298 26.06 -4.79 10.39
C ASP A 298 25.88 -5.77 9.20
N GLY A 299 26.31 -5.36 8.00
CA GLY A 299 26.18 -6.16 6.77
C GLY A 299 24.82 -6.06 6.07
N GLY A 300 23.87 -5.30 6.62
CA GLY A 300 22.56 -5.03 6.04
C GLY A 300 22.37 -3.58 5.59
N LEU A 301 21.28 -3.34 4.85
CA LEU A 301 20.84 -2.03 4.42
C LEU A 301 19.47 -1.73 5.06
N GLN A 302 19.37 -0.62 5.78
CA GLN A 302 18.12 -0.13 6.36
C GLN A 302 17.60 1.06 5.53
N PRO A 303 16.38 0.99 4.97
CA PRO A 303 15.86 2.03 4.09
C PRO A 303 15.82 3.43 4.71
N VAL A 304 16.23 4.43 3.92
CA VAL A 304 15.98 5.86 4.15
C VAL A 304 15.31 6.40 2.88
N LEU A 305 14.01 6.60 2.98
CA LEU A 305 13.10 6.77 1.85
C LEU A 305 12.82 8.27 1.62
N HIS A 306 13.06 8.76 0.39
CA HIS A 306 12.77 10.15 0.05
C HIS A 306 11.26 10.41 0.02
N GLU A 307 10.81 11.38 0.81
CA GLU A 307 9.41 11.82 0.85
C GLU A 307 9.21 13.05 -0.03
N ASN A 308 9.86 14.18 0.29
CA ASN A 308 9.80 15.39 -0.51
C ASN A 308 10.97 16.35 -0.21
N GLY A 309 11.65 16.84 -1.25
CA GLY A 309 12.77 17.76 -1.10
C GLY A 309 13.89 17.14 -0.27
N ASP A 310 14.21 17.77 0.86
CA ASP A 310 15.21 17.27 1.83
C ASP A 310 14.57 16.50 3.01
N LEU A 311 13.27 16.17 2.94
CA LEU A 311 12.59 15.30 3.90
C LEU A 311 12.61 13.85 3.42
N PHE A 312 13.07 12.98 4.30
CA PHE A 312 13.09 11.54 4.16
C PHE A 312 12.35 10.90 5.34
N SER A 313 12.14 9.59 5.27
CA SER A 313 11.70 8.79 6.42
C SER A 313 12.55 7.53 6.54
N ASP A 314 12.79 7.05 7.74
CA ASP A 314 13.45 5.75 7.95
C ASP A 314 12.49 4.57 7.67
N SER A 315 12.97 3.35 7.96
CA SER A 315 12.16 2.13 7.85
C SER A 315 10.94 2.13 8.77
N GLY A 316 11.03 2.78 9.95
CA GLY A 316 9.94 2.95 10.92
C GLY A 316 8.92 4.04 10.54
N ASN A 317 9.06 4.67 9.37
CA ASN A 317 8.25 5.81 8.93
C ASN A 317 8.46 7.07 9.80
N GLU A 318 9.59 7.17 10.51
CA GLU A 318 9.98 8.36 11.27
C GLU A 318 10.71 9.37 10.37
N PRO A 319 10.45 10.68 10.50
CA PRO A 319 10.98 11.67 9.60
C PRO A 319 12.47 11.97 9.84
N VAL A 320 13.22 12.12 8.74
CA VAL A 320 14.63 12.50 8.69
C VAL A 320 14.76 13.78 7.87
N PHE A 321 15.14 14.87 8.52
CA PHE A 321 15.22 16.20 7.90
C PHE A 321 16.66 16.53 7.54
N PHE A 322 17.04 16.44 6.27
CA PHE A 322 18.35 16.89 5.83
C PHE A 322 18.43 18.42 5.81
N LYS A 323 19.62 18.95 6.11
CA LYS A 323 19.87 20.39 6.18
C LYS A 323 20.98 20.75 5.21
N ARG A 324 20.80 21.90 4.53
CA ARG A 324 21.78 22.48 3.60
C ARG A 324 22.39 23.76 4.17
N ASP A 325 23.62 24.08 3.78
CA ASP A 325 24.24 25.39 4.01
C ASP A 325 23.75 26.44 2.99
N GLY A 326 24.28 27.67 3.12
CA GLY A 326 23.96 28.78 2.21
C GLY A 326 24.41 28.57 0.74
N ASN A 327 25.23 27.56 0.48
CA ASN A 327 25.65 27.17 -0.88
C ASN A 327 24.86 25.95 -1.41
N GLY A 328 23.86 25.47 -0.64
CA GLY A 328 23.03 24.33 -1.02
C GLY A 328 23.67 22.96 -0.75
N LYS A 329 24.80 22.88 -0.04
CA LYS A 329 25.47 21.61 0.28
C LYS A 329 24.84 20.97 1.51
N ILE A 330 24.59 19.64 1.48
CA ILE A 330 24.15 18.89 2.65
C ILE A 330 25.21 18.93 3.75
N ILE A 331 24.83 19.45 4.92
CA ILE A 331 25.71 19.59 6.10
C ILE A 331 25.37 18.60 7.22
N GLY A 332 24.23 17.92 7.15
CA GLY A 332 23.77 17.02 8.18
C GLY A 332 22.27 16.74 8.09
N TYR A 333 21.72 16.11 9.12
CA TYR A 333 20.28 15.88 9.28
C TYR A 333 19.82 16.06 10.73
N SER A 334 18.51 16.10 10.94
CA SER A 334 17.89 16.05 12.27
C SER A 334 16.72 15.05 12.28
N LEU A 335 16.42 14.45 13.44
CA LEU A 335 15.31 13.50 13.65
C LEU A 335 13.99 14.19 14.03
N SER A 336 14.02 15.51 14.14
CA SER A 336 12.84 16.36 14.26
C SER A 336 13.12 17.69 13.55
N GLU A 337 12.08 18.40 13.16
CA GLU A 337 12.22 19.60 12.31
C GLU A 337 13.20 20.64 12.88
N ASN A 338 13.16 20.82 14.22
CA ASN A 338 14.00 21.74 14.99
C ASN A 338 14.96 21.01 15.95
N GLY A 339 15.24 19.73 15.69
CA GLY A 339 16.10 18.91 16.53
C GLY A 339 17.60 19.23 16.40
N PRO A 340 18.46 18.57 17.20
CA PRO A 340 19.90 18.69 17.07
C PRO A 340 20.37 18.25 15.67
N LEU A 341 21.38 18.95 15.15
CA LEU A 341 22.01 18.62 13.87
C LEU A 341 23.07 17.54 14.08
N PHE A 342 22.88 16.41 13.42
CA PHE A 342 23.90 15.39 13.24
C PHE A 342 24.69 15.70 11.98
N LYS A 343 25.97 16.05 12.12
CA LYS A 343 26.77 16.57 11.00
C LYS A 343 27.16 15.48 10.02
N LYS A 344 27.23 15.87 8.74
CA LYS A 344 27.94 15.12 7.71
C LYS A 344 29.44 15.28 7.92
N LEU A 345 30.17 14.16 7.98
CA LEU A 345 31.60 14.09 8.28
C LEU A 345 32.49 14.20 7.05
#